data_AF-A0A354Q933-F1
#
_entry.id   AF-A0A354Q933-F1
#
_cell.length_a   1.000
_cell.length_b   1.000
_cell.length_c   1.000
_cell.angle_alpha   90.00
_cell.angle_beta   90.00
_cell.angle_gamma   90.00
#
_symmetry.space_group_name_H-M   'P 1'
#
loop_
_entity.id
_entity.type
_entity.pdbx_description
1 polymer ?
#
loop_
_entity_poly.entity_id
_entity_poly.type
_entity_poly.pdbx_seq_one_letter_code
_entity_poly.pdbx_strand_id
1 'polypeptide(L)' 'GREISMKIEPGKLLVGPAGILLTTVTNITDTPKHRFVGVDSGFNHLLRPTLYGSYHKILNASRYSGDEEDVV' A
#
# COMPACT_ATOMS: atom_id res chain seq x y z
N GLY A 1 -4.53 33.71 35.63
CA GLY A 1 -4.67 33.27 34.23
C GLY A 1 -5.53 32.02 34.19
N ARG A 2 -6.28 31.79 33.12
CA ARG A 2 -7.16 30.61 32.99
C ARG A 2 -6.38 29.47 32.36
N GLU A 3 -6.49 28.26 32.89
CA GLU A 3 -5.93 27.06 32.24
C GLU A 3 -6.63 26.84 30.90
N ILE A 4 -5.83 26.62 29.85
CA ILE A 4 -6.32 26.28 28.53
C ILE A 4 -5.89 24.85 28.23
N SER A 5 -6.86 24.01 27.87
CA SER A 5 -6.59 22.65 27.38
C SER A 5 -6.63 22.63 25.85
N MET A 6 -5.64 22.00 25.23
CA MET A 6 -5.60 21.73 23.79
C MET A 6 -5.85 20.23 23.56
N LYS A 7 -6.67 19.91 22.56
CA LYS A 7 -6.93 18.54 22.11
C LYS A 7 -6.59 18.43 20.63
N ILE A 8 -6.03 17.29 20.23
CA ILE A 8 -5.71 16.96 18.84
C ILE A 8 -6.35 15.61 18.49
N GLU A 9 -6.79 15.46 17.23
CA GLU A 9 -7.46 14.25 16.73
C GLU A 9 -6.62 13.57 15.63
N PRO A 10 -5.44 13.02 15.94
CA PRO A 10 -4.57 12.40 14.95
C PRO A 10 -5.09 11.02 14.56
N GLY A 11 -5.81 10.93 13.43
CA GLY A 11 -6.24 9.64 12.85
C GLY A 11 -5.13 8.96 12.04
N LYS A 12 -5.02 9.33 10.75
CA LYS A 12 -4.06 8.74 9.78
C LYS A 12 -2.61 8.71 10.29
N LEU A 13 -2.21 9.72 11.06
CA LEU A 13 -0.86 9.80 11.61
C LEU A 13 -0.53 8.60 12.51
N LEU A 14 -1.50 8.13 13.29
CA LEU A 14 -1.32 6.97 14.18
C LEU A 14 -1.55 5.65 13.45
N VAL A 15 -2.67 5.53 12.74
CA VAL A 15 -3.10 4.23 12.18
C VAL A 15 -2.56 3.93 10.79
N GLY A 16 -2.16 4.95 10.03
CA GLY A 16 -1.67 4.81 8.65
C GLY A 16 -0.45 3.88 8.53
N PRO A 17 0.63 4.09 9.31
CA PRO A 17 1.82 3.24 9.24
C PRO A 17 1.70 1.94 10.06
N ALA A 18 0.63 1.77 10.84
CA ALA A 18 0.50 0.65 11.77
C ALA A 18 0.03 -0.66 11.11
N GLY A 19 -0.41 -0.61 9.85
CA GLY A 19 -0.97 -1.76 9.14
C GLY A 19 -0.34 -1.98 7.77
N ILE A 20 -0.36 -3.23 7.33
CA ILE A 20 0.01 -3.65 5.98
C ILE A 20 -1.10 -4.50 5.38
N LEU A 21 -1.19 -4.49 4.05
CA LEU A 21 -2.05 -5.41 3.30
C LEU A 21 -1.17 -6.52 2.72
N LEU A 22 -1.34 -7.75 3.22
CA LEU A 22 -0.70 -8.94 2.66
C LEU A 22 -1.64 -9.59 1.64
N THR A 23 -1.10 -9.96 0.49
CA THR A 23 -1.86 -10.51 -0.64
C THR A 23 -0.98 -11.52 -1.38
N THR A 24 -1.60 -12.50 -2.01
CA THR A 24 -0.88 -13.55 -2.76
C THR A 24 -0.91 -13.25 -4.24
N VAL A 25 0.22 -13.39 -4.91
CA VAL A 25 0.29 -13.32 -6.38
C VAL A 25 -0.45 -14.52 -6.98
N THR A 26 -1.43 -14.25 -7.84
CA THR A 26 -2.25 -15.27 -8.49
C THR A 26 -1.86 -15.48 -9.95
N ASN A 27 -1.40 -14.43 -10.63
CA ASN A 27 -0.95 -14.51 -12.02
C ASN A 27 0.17 -13.50 -12.33
N ILE A 28 1.04 -13.86 -13.25
CA ILE A 28 2.05 -12.98 -13.82
C ILE A 28 1.89 -13.01 -15.34
N THR A 29 1.73 -11.83 -15.93
CA THR A 29 1.54 -11.70 -17.37
C THR A 29 2.56 -10.70 -17.92
N ASP A 30 3.40 -11.17 -18.83
CA ASP A 30 4.36 -10.34 -19.53
C ASP A 30 3.76 -9.77 -20.83
N THR A 31 3.85 -8.46 -20.99
CA THR A 31 3.57 -7.72 -22.22
C THR A 31 4.89 -7.17 -22.75
N PRO A 32 5.06 -6.90 -24.06
CA PRO A 32 6.35 -6.44 -24.60
C PRO A 32 6.99 -5.23 -23.90
N LYS A 33 6.19 -4.41 -23.22
CA LYS A 33 6.64 -3.20 -22.52
C LYS A 33 6.64 -3.34 -20.99
N HIS A 34 5.79 -4.19 -20.43
CA HIS A 34 5.51 -4.21 -18.99
C HIS A 34 5.20 -5.63 -18.52
N ARG A 35 5.63 -5.95 -17.31
CA ARG A 35 5.16 -7.12 -16.57
C ARG A 35 4.04 -6.70 -15.64
N PHE A 36 2.94 -7.45 -15.67
CA PHE A 36 1.80 -7.27 -14.78
C PHE A 36 1.77 -8.38 -13.73
N VAL A 37 1.56 -8.00 -12.48
CA VAL A 37 1.44 -8.93 -11.35
C VAL A 37 0.04 -8.82 -10.77
N GLY A 38 -0.80 -9.82 -11.03
CA GLY A 38 -2.11 -9.89 -10.42
C GLY A 38 -2.08 -10.63 -9.09
N VAL A 39 -2.93 -10.16 -8.17
CA VAL A 39 -2.98 -10.63 -6.77
C VAL A 39 -4.42 -10.97 -6.39
N ASP A 40 -4.61 -11.68 -5.27
CA ASP A 40 -5.93 -12.05 -4.72
C ASP A 40 -6.70 -10.89 -4.05
N SER A 41 -6.23 -9.66 -4.24
CA SER A 41 -6.80 -8.43 -3.69
C SER A 41 -6.96 -7.34 -4.76
N GLY A 42 -7.78 -6.34 -4.49
CA GLY A 42 -8.04 -5.25 -5.42
C GLY A 42 -8.51 -3.97 -4.74
N PHE A 43 -9.08 -3.06 -5.53
CA PHE A 43 -9.59 -1.77 -5.05
C PHE A 43 -10.70 -1.90 -4.00
N ASN A 44 -11.37 -3.04 -3.96
CA ASN A 44 -12.39 -3.35 -2.95
C ASN A 44 -11.79 -3.48 -1.54
N HIS A 45 -10.53 -3.89 -1.42
CA HIS A 45 -9.82 -3.95 -0.13
C HIS A 45 -9.02 -2.67 0.14
N LEU A 46 -8.32 -2.14 -0.86
CA LEU A 46 -7.52 -0.92 -0.74
C LEU A 46 -7.86 0.07 -1.87
N LEU A 47 -8.83 0.92 -1.59
CA LEU A 47 -9.41 1.85 -2.56
C LEU A 47 -8.51 3.08 -2.87
N ARG A 48 -7.58 3.39 -1.97
CA ARG A 48 -6.80 4.65 -1.96
C ARG A 48 -5.98 4.88 -3.25
N PRO A 49 -5.26 3.89 -3.81
CA PRO A 49 -4.52 4.08 -5.06
C PRO A 49 -5.46 4.41 -6.24
N THR A 50 -6.58 3.71 -6.37
CA THR A 50 -7.51 3.87 -7.49
C THR A 50 -8.28 5.19 -7.45
N LEU A 51 -8.75 5.62 -6.27
CA LEU A 51 -9.54 6.86 -6.16
C LEU A 51 -8.71 8.13 -6.13
N TYR A 52 -7.56 8.10 -5.45
CA TYR A 52 -6.80 9.33 -5.14
C TYR A 52 -5.38 9.29 -5.67
N GLY A 53 -4.98 8.28 -6.46
CA GLY A 53 -3.61 8.14 -6.95
C GLY A 53 -2.58 7.98 -5.83
N SER A 54 -2.99 7.51 -4.65
CA SER A 54 -2.10 7.42 -3.48
C SER A 54 -1.09 6.28 -3.63
N TYR A 55 0.20 6.61 -3.60
CA TYR A 55 1.26 5.61 -3.57
C TYR A 55 1.31 4.87 -2.22
N HIS A 56 1.46 3.55 -2.29
CA HIS A 56 1.78 2.69 -1.14
C HIS A 56 2.96 1.81 -1.57
N LYS A 57 3.99 1.70 -0.73
CA LYS A 57 5.15 0.86 -1.04
C LYS A 57 4.72 -0.60 -1.10
N ILE A 58 5.03 -1.28 -2.19
CA ILE A 58 4.78 -2.71 -2.39
C ILE A 58 6.12 -3.44 -2.22
N LEU A 59 6.09 -4.56 -1.51
CA LEU A 59 7.27 -5.36 -1.18
C LEU A 59 6.99 -6.84 -1.43
N ASN A 60 7.97 -7.55 -1.96
CA ASN A 60 7.88 -9.01 -2.10
C ASN A 60 8.15 -9.68 -0.75
N ALA A 61 7.09 -10.15 -0.08
CA ALA A 61 7.19 -10.80 1.22
C ALA A 61 8.06 -12.07 1.21
N SER A 62 8.07 -12.82 0.10
CA SER A 62 8.84 -14.06 -0.03
C SER A 62 10.32 -13.82 -0.36
N ARG A 63 10.68 -12.63 -0.83
CA ARG A 63 12.05 -12.24 -1.19
C ARG A 63 12.35 -10.81 -0.77
N TYR A 64 12.25 -10.56 0.54
CA TYR A 64 12.36 -9.20 1.10
C TYR A 64 13.72 -8.51 0.82
N SER A 65 14.80 -9.28 0.72
CA SER A 65 16.16 -8.79 0.49
C SER A 65 16.55 -8.72 -0.99
N GLY A 66 15.63 -8.99 -1.91
CA GLY A 66 15.89 -8.92 -3.34
C GLY A 66 15.98 -7.49 -3.86
N ASP A 67 16.56 -7.32 -5.04
CA ASP A 67 16.56 -6.05 -5.75
C ASP A 67 15.12 -5.61 -6.06
N GLU A 68 14.87 -4.29 -6.03
CA GLU A 68 13.57 -3.75 -6.43
C GLU A 68 13.42 -3.90 -7.96
N GLU A 69 12.33 -4.54 -8.39
CA GLU A 69 11.96 -4.67 -9.80
C GLU A 69 10.79 -3.73 -10.10
N ASP A 70 10.89 -2.94 -11.16
CA ASP A 70 9.79 -2.12 -11.65
C ASP A 70 8.77 -3.01 -12.38
N VAL A 71 7.69 -3.33 -11.68
CA VAL A 71 6.52 -4.07 -12.20
C VAL A 71 5.30 -3.15 -12.17
N VAL A 72 4.46 -3.23 -13.21
CA VAL A 72 3.28 -2.36 -13.40
C VAL A 72 2.02 -3.06 -12.92
#